data_AF-A0A960XIY5-F1
#
_entry.id   AF-A0A960XIY5-F1
#
_cell.length_a   1.000
_cell.length_b   1.000
_cell.length_c   1.000
_cell.angle_alpha   90.00
_cell.angle_beta   90.00
_cell.angle_gamma   90.00
#
_symmetry.space_group_name_H-M   'P 1'
#
loop_
_entity.id
_entity.type
_entity.pdbx_description
1 polymer ?
#
loop_
_entity_poly.entity_id
_entity_poly.type
_entity_poly.pdbx_seq_one_letter_code
_entity_poly.pdbx_strand_id
1 'polypeptide(L)'
;CFDSGLLPNDARALDIGCAVGRSSFELSRICGSVLGIDYSDRFIETANVLKEEGSVSYLRVDEGDLTTKLTARVPDGIDVSRVTFQQGDATRLTEDLGLFDALLAANLIDRLTDPIAFLKALPGLMNPGGQLVITSPYTWLEGYTSRQNWLGGFLKDGQRASSLSTLESVLEPDFVKVREADMPFLIREHARKFQWSVAQATIWIRKGRY
;
A
#
# COMPACT_ATOMS: atom_id res chain seq x y z
N CYS A 1 1.86 10.63 -6.33
CA CYS A 1 2.51 9.53 -7.07
C CYS A 1 1.73 9.17 -8.31
N PHE A 2 0.41 8.97 -8.21
CA PHE A 2 -0.47 8.85 -9.37
C PHE A 2 -0.50 10.15 -10.18
N ASP A 3 -0.48 10.01 -11.50
CA ASP A 3 -0.78 11.08 -12.46
C ASP A 3 -2.28 11.08 -12.73
N SER A 4 -3.01 12.03 -12.13
CA SER A 4 -4.46 12.13 -12.29
C SER A 4 -4.89 12.50 -13.71
N GLY A 5 -3.99 13.04 -14.54
CA GLY A 5 -4.28 13.33 -15.95
C GLY A 5 -4.35 12.08 -16.83
N LEU A 6 -3.83 10.94 -16.34
CA LEU A 6 -3.87 9.65 -17.02
C LEU A 6 -4.97 8.72 -16.49
N LEU A 7 -5.66 9.10 -15.42
CA LEU A 7 -6.75 8.33 -14.85
C LEU A 7 -8.08 8.70 -15.54
N PRO A 8 -8.98 7.72 -15.80
CA PRO A 8 -10.33 8.03 -16.26
C PRO A 8 -11.13 8.78 -15.18
N ASN A 9 -12.18 9.50 -15.58
CA ASN A 9 -12.99 10.34 -14.67
C ASN A 9 -13.63 9.54 -13.52
N ASP A 10 -13.96 8.27 -13.74
CA ASP A 10 -14.59 7.35 -12.80
C ASP A 10 -13.60 6.27 -12.30
N ALA A 11 -12.30 6.59 -12.31
CA ALA A 11 -11.23 5.66 -11.94
C ALA A 11 -11.52 4.91 -10.64
N ARG A 12 -11.24 3.61 -10.66
CA ARG A 12 -11.31 2.75 -9.47
C ARG A 12 -9.92 2.57 -8.89
N ALA A 13 -9.76 2.82 -7.60
CA ALA A 13 -8.51 2.59 -6.87
C ALA A 13 -8.59 1.39 -5.93
N LEU A 14 -7.48 0.68 -5.81
CA LEU A 14 -7.25 -0.36 -4.81
C LEU A 14 -6.05 0.03 -3.92
N ASP A 15 -6.27 0.12 -2.61
CA ASP A 15 -5.25 0.40 -1.61
C ASP A 15 -5.05 -0.84 -0.74
N ILE A 16 -3.93 -1.55 -0.93
CA ILE A 16 -3.65 -2.83 -0.30
C ILE A 16 -2.67 -2.62 0.86
N GLY A 17 -3.02 -3.14 2.04
CA GLY A 17 -2.38 -2.77 3.29
C GLY A 17 -2.82 -1.37 3.73
N CYS A 18 -4.11 -1.07 3.60
CA CYS A 18 -4.63 0.30 3.80
C CYS A 18 -4.57 0.79 5.25
N ALA A 19 -4.30 -0.10 6.22
CA ALA A 19 -4.43 0.17 7.65
C ALA A 19 -5.78 0.85 7.95
N VAL A 20 -5.75 2.00 8.62
CA VAL A 20 -6.96 2.79 8.94
C VAL A 20 -7.41 3.75 7.83
N GLY A 21 -6.87 3.60 6.61
CA GLY A 21 -7.44 4.18 5.39
C GLY A 21 -6.96 5.57 4.98
N ARG A 22 -5.87 6.11 5.56
CA ARG A 22 -5.41 7.47 5.21
C ARG A 22 -5.20 7.66 3.72
N SER A 23 -4.48 6.75 3.07
CA SER A 23 -4.24 6.80 1.63
C SER A 23 -5.52 6.55 0.83
N SER A 24 -6.36 5.62 1.30
CA SER A 24 -7.66 5.34 0.67
C SER A 24 -8.56 6.58 0.63
N PHE A 25 -8.61 7.35 1.73
CA PHE A 25 -9.31 8.63 1.75
C PHE A 25 -8.70 9.60 0.73
N GLU A 26 -7.39 9.85 0.75
CA GLU A 26 -6.78 10.79 -0.21
C GLU A 26 -6.98 10.37 -1.68
N LEU A 27 -6.99 9.07 -1.99
CA LEU A 27 -7.26 8.55 -3.33
C LEU A 27 -8.68 8.89 -3.82
N SER A 28 -9.66 9.00 -2.93
CA SER A 28 -11.05 9.35 -3.30
C SER A 28 -11.19 10.75 -3.90
N ARG A 29 -10.18 11.62 -3.73
CA ARG A 29 -10.13 12.94 -4.37
C ARG A 29 -9.96 12.86 -5.88
N ILE A 30 -9.24 11.83 -6.35
CA ILE A 30 -8.87 11.67 -7.77
C ILE A 30 -9.50 10.43 -8.40
N CYS A 31 -10.13 9.55 -7.62
CA CYS A 31 -10.80 8.34 -8.07
C CYS A 31 -12.30 8.42 -7.75
N GLY A 32 -13.12 7.85 -8.63
CA GLY A 32 -14.57 7.74 -8.43
C GLY A 32 -14.94 6.72 -7.36
N SER A 33 -14.10 5.71 -7.14
CA SER A 33 -14.24 4.76 -6.03
C SER A 33 -12.89 4.23 -5.55
N VAL A 34 -12.82 3.85 -4.28
CA VAL A 34 -11.62 3.30 -3.63
C VAL A 34 -12.02 2.11 -2.78
N LEU A 35 -11.34 0.98 -2.98
CA LEU A 35 -11.38 -0.17 -2.08
C LEU A 35 -10.07 -0.22 -1.28
N GLY A 36 -10.17 -0.12 0.04
CA GLY A 36 -9.07 -0.38 0.96
C GLY A 36 -9.14 -1.80 1.51
N ILE A 37 -8.03 -2.55 1.41
CA ILE A 37 -7.91 -3.90 1.96
C ILE A 37 -6.78 -3.95 2.98
N ASP A 38 -7.03 -4.54 4.14
CA ASP A 38 -6.01 -4.82 5.15
C ASP A 38 -6.26 -6.19 5.81
N TYR A 39 -5.21 -6.83 6.27
CA TYR A 39 -5.29 -8.13 6.95
C TYR A 39 -5.94 -8.00 8.34
N SER A 40 -5.73 -6.87 9.03
CA SER A 40 -6.22 -6.64 10.39
C SER A 40 -7.69 -6.23 10.39
N ASP A 41 -8.54 -7.07 10.99
CA ASP A 41 -9.92 -6.76 11.35
C ASP A 41 -10.03 -5.43 12.13
N ARG A 42 -9.20 -5.21 13.14
CA ARG A 42 -9.20 -4.01 13.99
C ARG A 42 -8.89 -2.73 13.21
N PHE A 43 -7.99 -2.81 12.23
CA PHE A 43 -7.72 -1.66 11.37
C PHE A 43 -8.92 -1.34 10.49
N ILE A 44 -9.55 -2.35 9.90
CA ILE A 44 -10.75 -2.18 9.06
C ILE A 44 -11.95 -1.66 9.87
N GLU A 45 -12.18 -2.19 11.07
CA GLU A 45 -13.19 -1.66 11.99
C GLU A 45 -12.94 -0.18 12.29
N THR A 46 -11.70 0.19 12.63
CA THR A 46 -11.34 1.59 12.90
C THR A 46 -11.49 2.48 11.67
N ALA A 47 -11.15 1.97 10.48
CA ALA A 47 -11.32 2.69 9.21
C ALA A 47 -12.80 2.97 8.92
N ASN A 48 -13.68 1.99 9.20
CA ASN A 48 -15.14 2.16 9.07
C ASN A 48 -15.69 3.18 10.09
N VAL A 49 -15.23 3.15 11.35
CA VAL A 49 -15.60 4.19 12.34
C VAL A 49 -15.14 5.58 11.86
N LEU A 50 -13.91 5.71 11.36
CA LEU A 50 -13.43 6.97 10.79
C LEU A 50 -14.29 7.44 9.61
N LYS A 51 -14.69 6.52 8.72
CA LYS A 51 -15.55 6.81 7.57
C LYS A 51 -16.94 7.30 8.01
N GLU A 52 -17.55 6.66 9.01
CA GLU A 52 -18.92 6.93 9.47
C GLU A 52 -18.99 8.16 10.39
N GLU A 53 -18.07 8.29 11.33
CA GLU A 53 -18.09 9.34 12.36
C GLU A 53 -17.21 10.55 11.99
N GLY A 54 -16.37 10.43 10.95
CA GLY A 54 -15.42 11.45 10.51
C GLY A 54 -14.21 11.62 11.44
N SER A 55 -14.22 10.99 12.62
CA SER A 55 -13.10 11.05 13.57
C SER A 55 -13.12 9.90 14.57
N VAL A 56 -11.95 9.56 15.13
CA VAL A 56 -11.82 8.57 16.20
C VAL A 56 -10.85 9.07 17.27
N SER A 57 -11.21 8.87 18.54
CA SER A 57 -10.31 9.16 19.67
C SER A 57 -9.34 8.00 19.89
N TYR A 58 -8.08 8.32 20.19
CA TYR A 58 -7.06 7.33 20.52
C TYR A 58 -6.09 7.85 21.58
N LEU A 59 -5.34 6.95 22.21
CA LEU A 59 -4.30 7.29 23.17
C LEU A 59 -2.94 7.19 22.49
N ARG A 60 -2.14 8.26 22.57
CA ARG A 60 -0.73 8.24 22.21
C ARG A 60 0.08 8.02 23.49
N VAL A 61 0.96 7.02 23.49
CA VAL A 61 1.96 6.86 24.55
C VAL A 61 2.92 8.05 24.52
N ASP A 62 3.18 8.64 25.67
CA ASP A 62 4.14 9.72 25.82
C ASP A 62 5.48 9.18 26.33
N GLU A 63 5.45 8.55 27.50
CA GLU A 63 6.55 7.81 28.13
C GLU A 63 6.00 6.80 29.16
N GLY A 64 6.55 5.59 29.23
CA GLY A 64 6.04 4.53 30.12
C GLY A 64 4.53 4.31 29.92
N ASP A 65 3.76 4.39 31.01
CA ASP A 65 2.29 4.27 30.98
C ASP A 65 1.55 5.60 30.78
N LEU A 66 2.28 6.73 30.68
CA LEU A 66 1.68 8.04 30.46
C LEU A 66 1.16 8.16 29.03
N THR A 67 -0.07 8.64 28.88
CA THR A 67 -0.73 8.80 27.58
C THR A 67 -1.43 10.14 27.43
N THR A 68 -1.46 10.64 26.19
CA THR A 68 -2.27 11.78 25.78
C THR A 68 -3.42 11.30 24.89
N LYS A 69 -4.65 11.68 25.23
CA LYS A 69 -5.82 11.47 24.35
C LYS A 69 -5.76 12.42 23.16
N LEU A 70 -5.81 11.86 21.96
CA LEU A 70 -5.80 12.57 20.68
C LEU A 70 -7.00 12.14 19.83
N THR A 71 -7.22 12.85 18.72
CA THR A 71 -8.28 12.56 17.77
C THR A 71 -7.70 12.51 16.36
N ALA A 72 -7.88 11.38 15.68
CA ALA A 72 -7.65 11.27 14.24
C ALA A 72 -8.94 11.70 13.52
N ARG A 73 -8.81 12.39 12.38
CA ARG A 73 -9.94 12.90 11.60
C ARG A 73 -9.76 12.56 10.13
N VAL A 74 -10.87 12.31 9.45
CA VAL A 74 -10.90 12.28 7.99
C VAL A 74 -10.54 13.70 7.50
N PRO A 75 -9.65 13.84 6.49
CA PRO A 75 -9.31 15.14 5.94
C PRO A 75 -10.52 15.89 5.35
N ASP A 76 -10.48 17.22 5.37
CA ASP A 76 -11.55 18.05 4.79
C ASP A 76 -11.67 17.84 3.27
N GLY A 77 -12.91 17.87 2.75
CA GLY A 77 -13.19 17.73 1.32
C GLY A 77 -13.00 16.31 0.78
N ILE A 78 -12.96 15.30 1.66
CA ILE A 78 -13.05 13.89 1.29
C ILE A 78 -14.51 13.48 1.15
N ASP A 79 -14.85 12.87 0.01
CA ASP A 79 -16.14 12.20 -0.17
C ASP A 79 -16.02 10.76 0.31
N VAL A 80 -16.35 10.53 1.58
CA VAL A 80 -16.26 9.23 2.24
C VAL A 80 -17.15 8.16 1.59
N SER A 81 -18.18 8.56 0.82
CA SER A 81 -19.07 7.61 0.12
C SER A 81 -18.35 6.82 -0.98
N ARG A 82 -17.23 7.35 -1.47
CA ARG A 82 -16.39 6.71 -2.51
C ARG A 82 -15.46 5.64 -1.95
N VAL A 83 -15.32 5.54 -0.62
CA VAL A 83 -14.35 4.65 0.01
C VAL A 83 -15.06 3.47 0.67
N THR A 84 -14.61 2.26 0.38
CA THR A 84 -15.05 1.04 1.07
C THR A 84 -13.85 0.32 1.65
N PHE A 85 -14.00 -0.28 2.84
CA PHE A 85 -12.96 -1.04 3.50
C PHE A 85 -13.37 -2.50 3.64
N GLN A 86 -12.44 -3.40 3.41
CA GLN A 86 -12.64 -4.84 3.52
C GLN A 86 -11.43 -5.50 4.19
N GLN A 87 -11.69 -6.46 5.08
CA GLN A 87 -10.63 -7.32 5.58
C GLN A 87 -10.23 -8.33 4.49
N GLY A 88 -8.94 -8.48 4.22
CA GLY A 88 -8.44 -9.43 3.23
C GLY A 88 -6.95 -9.71 3.33
N ASP A 89 -6.55 -10.89 2.87
CA ASP A 89 -5.16 -11.29 2.75
C ASP A 89 -4.62 -10.89 1.38
N ALA A 90 -3.64 -9.99 1.36
CA ALA A 90 -3.00 -9.52 0.12
C ALA A 90 -2.35 -10.66 -0.69
N THR A 91 -2.02 -11.80 -0.08
CA THR A 91 -1.48 -12.97 -0.78
C THR A 91 -2.55 -13.86 -1.41
N ARG A 92 -3.84 -13.55 -1.20
CA ARG A 92 -5.00 -14.33 -1.68
C ARG A 92 -6.04 -13.46 -2.39
N LEU A 93 -5.59 -12.42 -3.07
CA LEU A 93 -6.48 -11.56 -3.86
C LEU A 93 -7.05 -12.32 -5.05
N THR A 94 -8.33 -12.14 -5.30
CA THR A 94 -9.10 -12.83 -6.34
C THR A 94 -9.66 -11.84 -7.36
N GLU A 95 -9.92 -12.31 -8.58
CA GLU A 95 -10.39 -11.47 -9.70
C GLU A 95 -11.81 -10.91 -9.50
N ASP A 96 -12.56 -11.43 -8.52
CA ASP A 96 -13.90 -10.96 -8.13
C ASP A 96 -13.91 -9.53 -7.54
N LEU A 97 -12.75 -9.02 -7.10
CA LEU A 97 -12.57 -7.61 -6.74
C LEU A 97 -12.78 -6.66 -7.94
N GLY A 98 -12.68 -7.21 -9.15
CA GLY A 98 -12.72 -6.49 -10.41
C GLY A 98 -11.40 -5.79 -10.74
N LEU A 99 -11.45 -4.94 -11.76
CA LEU A 99 -10.27 -4.23 -12.28
C LEU A 99 -10.19 -2.80 -11.75
N PHE A 100 -8.96 -2.33 -11.55
CA PHE A 100 -8.63 -1.03 -11.02
C PHE A 100 -7.71 -0.24 -11.97
N ASP A 101 -7.86 1.08 -11.95
CA ASP A 101 -7.05 2.03 -12.73
C ASP A 101 -5.88 2.58 -11.91
N ALA A 102 -5.97 2.53 -10.59
CA ALA A 102 -4.92 2.90 -9.65
C ALA A 102 -4.76 1.82 -8.58
N LEU A 103 -3.54 1.33 -8.36
CA LEU A 103 -3.24 0.38 -7.29
C LEU A 103 -2.09 0.92 -6.43
N LEU A 104 -2.30 0.96 -5.13
CA LEU A 104 -1.31 1.35 -4.13
C LEU A 104 -0.96 0.15 -3.23
N ALA A 105 0.34 -0.11 -3.08
CA ALA A 105 0.89 -1.02 -2.08
C ALA A 105 2.03 -0.30 -1.35
N ALA A 106 1.66 0.49 -0.34
CA ALA A 106 2.59 1.35 0.38
C ALA A 106 3.22 0.63 1.57
N ASN A 107 4.53 0.38 1.51
CA ASN A 107 5.33 -0.28 2.55
C ASN A 107 4.78 -1.65 2.95
N LEU A 108 4.23 -2.38 1.97
CA LEU A 108 3.53 -3.65 2.16
C LEU A 108 4.41 -4.85 1.85
N ILE A 109 5.14 -4.83 0.72
CA ILE A 109 5.73 -6.05 0.14
C ILE A 109 6.75 -6.74 1.06
N ASP A 110 7.43 -6.00 1.93
CA ASP A 110 8.37 -6.53 2.93
C ASP A 110 7.68 -6.95 4.24
N ARG A 111 6.35 -7.06 4.23
CA ARG A 111 5.50 -7.56 5.32
C ARG A 111 4.60 -8.73 4.88
N LEU A 112 4.71 -9.17 3.63
CA LEU A 112 3.92 -10.29 3.09
C LEU A 112 4.63 -11.62 3.33
N THR A 113 3.86 -12.66 3.61
CA THR A 113 4.39 -14.03 3.73
C THR A 113 4.92 -14.55 2.38
N ASP A 114 4.25 -14.19 1.27
CA ASP A 114 4.65 -14.49 -0.09
C ASP A 114 4.50 -13.26 -1.00
N PRO A 115 5.54 -12.40 -1.08
CA PRO A 115 5.50 -11.21 -1.92
C PRO A 115 5.51 -11.53 -3.42
N ILE A 116 6.06 -12.68 -3.85
CA ILE A 116 6.07 -13.07 -5.26
C ILE A 116 4.66 -13.41 -5.73
N ALA A 117 3.90 -14.16 -4.94
CA ALA A 117 2.50 -14.48 -5.24
C ALA A 117 1.66 -13.20 -5.37
N PHE A 118 1.82 -12.26 -4.44
CA PHE A 118 1.17 -10.95 -4.50
C PHE A 118 1.49 -10.20 -5.81
N LEU A 119 2.78 -10.03 -6.14
CA LEU A 119 3.20 -9.31 -7.35
C LEU A 119 2.65 -9.95 -8.64
N LYS A 120 2.60 -11.28 -8.69
CA LYS A 120 2.07 -12.03 -9.83
C LYS A 120 0.54 -11.93 -9.98
N ALA A 121 -0.19 -11.59 -8.92
CA ALA A 121 -1.63 -11.39 -8.97
C ALA A 121 -2.02 -10.00 -9.51
N LEU A 122 -1.17 -8.98 -9.33
CA LEU A 122 -1.46 -7.59 -9.70
C LEU A 122 -1.90 -7.40 -11.17
N PRO A 123 -1.30 -8.05 -12.18
CA PRO A 123 -1.73 -7.90 -13.58
C PRO A 123 -3.21 -8.24 -13.83
N GLY A 124 -3.79 -9.15 -13.04
CA GLY A 124 -5.18 -9.59 -13.13
C GLY A 124 -6.18 -8.67 -12.43
N LEU A 125 -5.69 -7.73 -11.61
CA LEU A 125 -6.50 -6.76 -10.88
C LEU A 125 -6.49 -5.37 -11.53
N MET A 126 -5.78 -5.19 -12.64
CA MET A 126 -5.56 -3.85 -13.20
C MET A 126 -5.99 -3.74 -14.65
N ASN A 127 -6.65 -2.64 -14.97
CA ASN A 127 -6.95 -2.26 -16.35
C ASN A 127 -5.65 -1.98 -17.12
N PRO A 128 -5.57 -2.32 -18.43
CA PRO A 128 -4.57 -1.76 -19.32
C PRO A 128 -4.45 -0.23 -19.18
N GLY A 129 -3.24 0.28 -19.07
CA GLY A 129 -2.97 1.70 -18.81
C GLY A 129 -3.07 2.11 -17.35
N GLY A 130 -3.56 1.24 -16.46
CA GLY A 130 -3.65 1.51 -15.02
C GLY A 130 -2.29 1.73 -14.37
N GLN A 131 -2.28 2.52 -13.30
CA GLN A 131 -1.08 2.95 -12.56
C GLN A 131 -0.89 2.12 -11.30
N LEU A 132 0.27 1.51 -11.14
CA LEU A 132 0.69 0.78 -9.94
C LEU A 132 1.77 1.57 -9.21
N VAL A 133 1.58 1.82 -7.92
CA VAL A 133 2.56 2.46 -7.05
C VAL A 133 2.91 1.49 -5.93
N ILE A 134 4.18 1.10 -5.86
CA ILE A 134 4.73 0.28 -4.77
C ILE A 134 5.79 1.11 -4.05
N THR A 135 5.71 1.14 -2.73
CA THR A 135 6.79 1.68 -1.89
C THR A 135 7.27 0.59 -0.94
N SER A 136 8.58 0.51 -0.69
CA SER A 136 9.09 -0.31 0.39
C SER A 136 10.47 0.18 0.84
N PRO A 137 10.77 0.16 2.14
CA PRO A 137 12.13 0.32 2.66
C PRO A 137 12.96 -0.96 2.54
N TYR A 138 12.38 -2.07 2.06
CA TYR A 138 12.99 -3.40 1.95
C TYR A 138 13.62 -3.89 3.26
N THR A 139 12.96 -3.61 4.39
CA THR A 139 13.55 -3.93 5.70
C THR A 139 13.70 -5.44 5.90
N TRP A 140 12.78 -6.23 5.33
CA TRP A 140 12.73 -7.69 5.40
C TRP A 140 13.00 -8.29 6.77
N LEU A 141 11.95 -8.75 7.42
CA LEU A 141 12.03 -9.33 8.76
C LEU A 141 11.43 -10.73 8.74
N GLU A 142 12.16 -11.71 9.26
CA GLU A 142 11.74 -13.12 9.25
C GLU A 142 10.41 -13.37 9.97
N GLY A 143 10.02 -12.48 10.89
CA GLY A 143 8.70 -12.53 11.55
C GLY A 143 7.52 -12.24 10.62
N TYR A 144 7.75 -11.66 9.44
CA TYR A 144 6.70 -11.41 8.44
C TYR A 144 6.91 -12.25 7.18
N THR A 145 8.14 -12.24 6.65
CA THR A 145 8.49 -12.96 5.42
C THR A 145 9.63 -13.91 5.73
N SER A 146 9.44 -15.20 5.51
CA SER A 146 10.52 -16.18 5.67
C SER A 146 11.69 -15.84 4.74
N ARG A 147 12.93 -16.11 5.18
CA ARG A 147 14.15 -15.70 4.45
C ARG A 147 14.17 -16.17 2.99
N GLN A 148 13.62 -17.34 2.71
CA GLN A 148 13.50 -17.90 1.36
C GLN A 148 12.55 -17.14 0.44
N ASN A 149 11.62 -16.35 1.00
CA ASN A 149 10.62 -15.59 0.27
C ASN A 149 11.00 -14.10 0.10
N TRP A 150 12.17 -13.68 0.60
CA TRP A 150 12.62 -12.30 0.41
C TRP A 150 12.92 -12.06 -1.07
N LEU A 151 12.50 -10.90 -1.60
CA LEU A 151 12.79 -10.55 -2.98
C LEU A 151 14.29 -10.27 -3.21
N GLY A 152 15.02 -9.87 -2.17
CA GLY A 152 16.44 -9.57 -2.23
C GLY A 152 17.00 -9.21 -0.86
N GLY A 153 18.11 -8.45 -0.83
CA GLY A 153 18.82 -8.16 0.42
C GLY A 153 19.70 -9.31 0.88
N PHE A 154 20.30 -10.04 -0.08
CA PHE A 154 21.23 -11.13 0.18
C PHE A 154 22.22 -11.31 -0.96
N LEU A 155 23.22 -12.16 -0.72
CA LEU A 155 24.13 -12.63 -1.75
C LEU A 155 23.60 -13.94 -2.34
N LYS A 156 23.54 -14.02 -3.66
CA LYS A 156 23.25 -15.24 -4.42
C LYS A 156 24.44 -15.51 -5.33
N ASP A 157 25.10 -16.65 -5.14
CA ASP A 157 26.29 -17.06 -5.89
C ASP A 157 27.40 -15.97 -5.92
N GLY A 158 27.59 -15.31 -4.78
CA GLY A 158 28.58 -14.22 -4.62
C GLY A 158 28.15 -12.86 -5.20
N GLN A 159 26.98 -12.77 -5.84
CA GLN A 159 26.44 -11.54 -6.40
C GLN A 159 25.34 -10.96 -5.51
N ARG A 160 25.21 -9.62 -5.48
CA ARG A 160 24.14 -8.95 -4.75
C ARG A 160 22.81 -9.18 -5.45
N ALA A 161 21.87 -9.82 -4.76
CA ALA A 161 20.47 -9.86 -5.16
C ALA A 161 19.73 -8.70 -4.47
N SER A 162 19.32 -7.68 -5.24
CA SER A 162 18.56 -6.55 -4.69
C SER A 162 17.05 -6.83 -4.76
N SER A 163 16.29 -6.26 -3.82
CA SER A 163 14.83 -6.39 -3.83
C SER A 163 14.23 -5.75 -5.07
N LEU A 164 14.79 -4.60 -5.50
CA LEU A 164 14.36 -3.88 -6.69
C LEU A 164 14.53 -4.71 -7.96
N SER A 165 15.69 -5.37 -8.16
CA SER A 165 15.91 -6.15 -9.38
C SER A 165 14.93 -7.31 -9.52
N THR A 166 14.57 -7.93 -8.41
CA THR A 166 13.56 -9.00 -8.40
C THR A 166 12.16 -8.43 -8.61
N LEU A 167 11.82 -7.31 -7.97
CA LEU A 167 10.57 -6.60 -8.20
C LEU A 167 10.39 -6.24 -9.69
N GLU A 168 11.43 -5.69 -10.32
CA GLU A 168 11.47 -5.38 -11.75
C GLU A 168 11.25 -6.62 -12.60
N SER A 169 12.06 -7.66 -12.39
CA SER A 169 11.96 -8.92 -13.13
C SER A 169 10.57 -9.56 -13.08
N VAL A 170 9.87 -9.46 -11.94
CA VAL A 170 8.52 -10.01 -11.77
C VAL A 170 7.45 -9.15 -12.46
N LEU A 171 7.59 -7.81 -12.44
CA LEU A 171 6.59 -6.90 -12.99
C LEU A 171 6.78 -6.58 -14.47
N GLU A 172 8.02 -6.58 -14.97
CA GLU A 172 8.38 -6.23 -16.34
C GLU A 172 7.60 -6.97 -17.44
N PRO A 173 7.16 -8.23 -17.29
CA PRO A 173 6.31 -8.87 -18.30
C PRO A 173 5.03 -8.09 -18.57
N ASP A 174 4.38 -7.58 -17.53
CA ASP A 174 3.04 -7.00 -17.56
C ASP A 174 2.99 -5.49 -17.38
N PHE A 175 4.07 -4.89 -16.90
CA PHE A 175 4.15 -3.48 -16.54
C PHE A 175 5.37 -2.80 -17.17
N VAL A 176 5.29 -1.48 -17.30
CA VAL A 176 6.40 -0.60 -17.68
C VAL A 176 6.71 0.31 -16.51
N LYS A 177 7.93 0.26 -15.96
CA LYS A 177 8.38 1.21 -14.93
C LYS A 177 8.48 2.59 -15.57
N VAL A 178 7.77 3.57 -15.03
CA VAL A 178 7.80 4.96 -15.54
C VAL A 178 8.54 5.91 -14.61
N ARG A 179 8.62 5.58 -13.32
CA ARG A 179 9.34 6.42 -12.36
C ARG A 179 9.81 5.61 -11.16
N GLU A 180 10.92 6.08 -10.60
CA GLU A 180 11.47 5.65 -9.33
C GLU A 180 11.86 6.88 -8.51
N ALA A 181 11.70 6.84 -7.19
CA ALA A 181 12.12 7.91 -6.30
C ALA A 181 12.33 7.43 -4.87
N ASP A 182 13.21 8.10 -4.13
CA ASP A 182 13.28 7.97 -2.68
C ASP A 182 12.13 8.74 -2.02
N MET A 183 11.42 8.09 -1.10
CA MET A 183 10.30 8.64 -0.37
C MET A 183 10.55 8.54 1.14
N PRO A 184 11.09 9.60 1.77
CA PRO A 184 11.25 9.67 3.22
C PRO A 184 9.89 9.66 3.94
N PHE A 185 9.81 8.93 5.05
CA PHE A 185 8.63 8.92 5.92
C PHE A 185 9.02 8.76 7.41
N LEU A 186 8.06 9.09 8.28
CA LEU A 186 8.19 8.97 9.73
C LEU A 186 7.06 8.12 10.29
N ILE A 187 7.40 7.12 11.10
CA ILE A 187 6.45 6.42 11.97
C ILE A 187 6.70 6.89 13.40
N ARG A 188 5.66 7.38 14.07
CA ARG A 188 5.74 7.73 15.48
C ARG A 188 5.44 6.50 16.32
N GLU A 189 6.35 6.10 17.18
CA GLU A 189 6.12 5.04 18.17
C GLU A 189 5.48 5.60 19.45
N HIS A 190 6.03 6.68 19.99
CA HIS A 190 5.49 7.43 21.13
C HIS A 190 5.92 8.92 21.03
N ALA A 191 5.61 9.77 22.01
CA ALA A 191 5.83 11.22 21.90
C ALA A 191 7.26 11.66 21.55
N ARG A 192 8.27 10.86 21.91
CA ARG A 192 9.70 11.18 21.72
C ARG A 192 10.48 10.16 20.88
N LYS A 193 9.85 9.09 20.38
CA LYS A 193 10.50 8.07 19.55
C LYS A 193 9.81 7.97 18.19
N PHE A 194 10.62 8.14 17.16
CA PHE A 194 10.21 8.10 15.77
C PHE A 194 11.15 7.18 15.01
N GLN A 195 10.58 6.41 14.08
CA GLN A 195 11.34 5.69 13.07
C GLN A 195 11.36 6.56 11.82
N TRP A 196 12.55 7.01 11.43
CA TRP A 196 12.78 7.61 10.13
C TRP A 196 13.22 6.54 9.15
N SER A 197 12.64 6.55 7.97
CA SER A 197 12.92 5.58 6.92
C SER A 197 12.78 6.23 5.55
N VAL A 198 13.45 5.65 4.56
CA VAL A 198 13.34 6.06 3.16
C VAL A 198 12.84 4.83 2.40
N ALA A 199 11.61 4.90 1.92
CA ALA A 199 11.07 3.87 1.04
C ALA A 199 11.51 4.17 -0.39
N GLN A 200 11.90 3.14 -1.13
CA GLN A 200 12.00 3.25 -2.58
C GLN A 200 10.59 3.16 -3.16
N ALA A 201 10.18 4.20 -3.87
CA ALA A 201 8.92 4.29 -4.57
C ALA A 201 9.14 3.92 -6.04
N THR A 202 8.32 3.01 -6.56
CA THR A 202 8.31 2.64 -7.98
C THR A 202 6.90 2.83 -8.52
N ILE A 203 6.81 3.43 -9.70
CA ILE A 203 5.55 3.73 -10.39
C ILE A 203 5.58 3.04 -11.74
N TRP A 204 4.50 2.35 -12.05
CA TRP A 204 4.38 1.44 -13.18
C TRP A 204 3.07 1.66 -13.94
N ILE A 205 3.10 1.43 -15.24
CA ILE A 205 1.90 1.41 -16.09
C ILE A 205 1.63 -0.01 -16.57
N ARG A 206 0.40 -0.49 -16.41
CA ARG A 206 -0.05 -1.79 -16.92
C ARG A 206 -0.04 -1.78 -18.44
N LYS A 207 0.64 -2.74 -19.06
CA LYS A 207 0.63 -2.93 -20.52
C LYS A 207 -0.76 -3.36 -21.01
N GLY A 208 -1.12 -2.95 -22.22
CA GLY A 208 -2.24 -3.55 -22.94
C GLY A 208 -1.92 -4.98 -23.39
N ARG A 209 -2.92 -5.85 -23.44
CA ARG A 209 -2.81 -7.10 -24.18
C ARG A 209 -2.85 -6.75 -25.67
N TYR A 210 -1.76 -7.06 -26.39
CA TYR A 210 -1.71 -7.00 -27.85
C TYR A 210 -2.52 -8.15 -28.46
#